data_AF-A0A1J4N7N0-F1
#
_entry.id   AF-A0A1J4N7N0-F1
#
_cell.length_a   1.000
_cell.length_b   1.000
_cell.length_c   1.000
_cell.angle_alpha   90.00
_cell.angle_beta   90.00
_cell.angle_gamma   90.00
#
_symmetry.space_group_name_H-M   'P 1'
#
loop_
_entity.id
_entity.type
_entity.pdbx_description
1 polymer ?
#
loop_
_entity_poly.entity_id
_entity_poly.type
_entity_poly.pdbx_seq_one_letter_code
_entity_poly.pdbx_strand_id
1 'polypeptide(L)'
;MRHIFYTGNGTAPPGVARPHVGRFFTVEDDGALRYFRYDGFGEQDPTGANGFVGNNSGNQIGRGFGHFRHVMGGGNGIILAVAPNGDLTWFRYTGAGEHDPTGTNGFVENNPGNVIGNGFQNFRHLFVSPREGQTTATTIFAVAENGDLLWFQYEGHGEHDPTGVRGFPGPNQGNQIGNGFLGFSRIVGVGDGAFLAIRDNGDMLWFRYTGNGELDPSGTNGFVENNSGNQIGNGFDTVRHLFGGMTDRPGLEGQPAPARIFYFVDANGDLRWLRYGGNGEQDPTGSSGFDGPNQGNQIGNGFSASTMDTSNIPRDPVERLGSAIESANQEWKALPEEERQQPESLPAPEPLAVLCAQYKESAALMHAEARSASQAGFVQLAKVATELADEYDEFVRIACPPPVE
;
A
#
# COMPACT_ATOMS: atom_id res chain seq x y z
N MET A 1 9.54 15.05 -0.59
CA MET A 1 8.55 14.03 -0.25
C MET A 1 8.28 14.19 1.22
N ARG A 2 7.06 14.61 1.54
CA ARG A 2 6.60 14.84 2.91
C ARG A 2 5.92 13.61 3.50
N HIS A 3 5.10 12.95 2.69
CA HIS A 3 4.30 11.81 3.12
C HIS A 3 4.32 10.71 2.06
N ILE A 4 4.24 9.47 2.53
CA ILE A 4 3.91 8.29 1.73
C ILE A 4 2.97 7.44 2.58
N PHE A 5 1.87 6.98 1.99
CA PHE A 5 0.84 6.29 2.74
C PHE A 5 0.09 5.26 1.91
N TYR A 6 -0.35 4.21 2.60
CA TYR A 6 -1.14 3.12 2.04
C TYR A 6 -2.62 3.38 2.28
N THR A 7 -3.46 3.34 1.23
CA THR A 7 -4.92 3.53 1.40
C THR A 7 -5.66 2.27 1.79
N GLY A 8 -4.98 1.17 2.11
CA GLY A 8 -5.63 -0.09 2.42
C GLY A 8 -6.07 -0.87 1.19
N ASN A 9 -6.25 -2.17 1.37
CA ASN A 9 -6.80 -3.04 0.34
C ASN A 9 -8.29 -2.82 0.23
N GLY A 10 -8.83 -2.68 -0.97
CA GLY A 10 -10.28 -2.77 -1.16
C GLY A 10 -10.81 -4.15 -0.77
N THR A 11 -12.10 -4.36 -0.91
CA THR A 11 -12.72 -5.68 -0.67
C THR A 11 -12.81 -6.53 -1.90
N ALA A 12 -12.69 -7.83 -1.68
CA ALA A 12 -13.06 -8.85 -2.62
C ALA A 12 -13.83 -9.98 -1.89
N PRO A 13 -14.72 -10.72 -2.57
CA PRO A 13 -15.29 -11.95 -2.03
C PRO A 13 -14.21 -12.95 -1.61
N PRO A 14 -14.51 -13.90 -0.71
CA PRO A 14 -13.56 -14.98 -0.37
C PRO A 14 -13.04 -15.68 -1.63
N GLY A 15 -11.71 -15.82 -1.73
CA GLY A 15 -11.04 -16.44 -2.87
C GLY A 15 -10.83 -15.54 -4.09
N VAL A 16 -11.21 -14.25 -4.03
CA VAL A 16 -10.92 -13.26 -5.06
C VAL A 16 -9.86 -12.29 -4.52
N ALA A 17 -8.85 -11.96 -5.32
CA ALA A 17 -7.79 -11.04 -4.91
C ALA A 17 -8.33 -9.62 -4.72
N ARG A 18 -7.82 -8.91 -3.70
CA ARG A 18 -8.27 -7.54 -3.40
C ARG A 18 -7.83 -6.53 -4.45
N PRO A 19 -8.68 -5.54 -4.78
CA PRO A 19 -8.47 -4.65 -5.93
C PRO A 19 -7.43 -3.55 -5.71
N HIS A 20 -6.97 -3.32 -4.47
CA HIS A 20 -6.06 -2.22 -4.13
C HIS A 20 -4.78 -2.68 -3.42
N VAL A 21 -4.46 -3.97 -3.48
CA VAL A 21 -3.17 -4.47 -2.96
C VAL A 21 -2.03 -3.73 -3.67
N GLY A 22 -1.08 -3.22 -2.89
CA GLY A 22 0.09 -2.51 -3.39
C GLY A 22 -0.18 -1.12 -3.98
N ARG A 23 -1.38 -0.56 -3.79
CA ARG A 23 -1.67 0.84 -4.13
C ARG A 23 -1.30 1.76 -2.97
N PHE A 24 -0.48 2.77 -3.27
CA PHE A 24 -0.07 3.77 -2.30
C PHE A 24 0.15 5.12 -2.97
N PHE A 25 0.29 6.16 -2.15
CA PHE A 25 0.40 7.53 -2.62
C PHE A 25 1.57 8.23 -1.96
N THR A 26 2.15 9.19 -2.66
CA THR A 26 3.14 10.12 -2.10
C THR A 26 2.65 11.55 -2.18
N VAL A 27 3.09 12.37 -1.23
CA VAL A 27 2.92 13.82 -1.22
C VAL A 27 4.30 14.45 -1.32
N GLU A 28 4.54 15.19 -2.40
CA GLU A 28 5.77 15.94 -2.62
C GLU A 28 5.78 17.27 -1.85
N ASP A 29 6.93 17.93 -1.80
CA ASP A 29 7.08 19.16 -1.02
C ASP A 29 6.30 20.35 -1.62
N ASP A 30 6.09 20.33 -2.94
CA ASP A 30 5.22 21.27 -3.67
C ASP A 30 3.72 20.92 -3.50
N GLY A 31 3.42 19.81 -2.83
CA GLY A 31 2.08 19.31 -2.60
C GLY A 31 1.47 18.52 -3.74
N ALA A 32 2.25 18.08 -4.73
CA ALA A 32 1.80 17.10 -5.70
C ALA A 32 1.44 15.78 -4.99
N LEU A 33 0.25 15.25 -5.29
CA LEU A 33 -0.16 13.91 -4.88
C LEU A 33 0.11 12.95 -6.04
N ARG A 34 0.91 11.92 -5.82
CA ARG A 34 1.22 10.91 -6.84
C ARG A 34 0.67 9.55 -6.48
N TYR A 35 0.26 8.82 -7.51
CA TYR A 35 -0.26 7.46 -7.41
C TYR A 35 0.82 6.43 -7.73
N PHE A 36 0.84 5.32 -7.00
CA PHE A 36 1.67 4.16 -7.29
C PHE A 36 0.86 2.89 -7.13
N ARG A 37 1.15 1.89 -7.97
CA ARG A 37 0.66 0.52 -7.85
C ARG A 37 1.79 -0.45 -8.05
N TYR A 38 2.09 -1.22 -7.03
CA TYR A 38 3.06 -2.31 -7.06
C TYR A 38 2.34 -3.66 -6.95
N ASP A 39 2.47 -4.54 -7.94
CA ASP A 39 1.87 -5.88 -7.91
C ASP A 39 2.89 -7.02 -7.76
N GLY A 40 4.18 -6.72 -7.60
CA GLY A 40 5.23 -7.73 -7.36
C GLY A 40 5.17 -8.39 -5.98
N PHE A 41 6.04 -9.37 -5.77
CA PHE A 41 6.20 -10.14 -4.52
C PHE A 41 7.55 -9.90 -3.85
N GLY A 42 8.09 -8.69 -4.01
CA GLY A 42 9.33 -8.27 -3.36
C GLY A 42 10.59 -8.64 -4.12
N GLU A 43 10.49 -9.08 -5.37
CA GLU A 43 11.63 -9.43 -6.20
C GLU A 43 12.60 -8.24 -6.28
N GLN A 44 13.91 -8.52 -6.26
CA GLN A 44 14.93 -7.47 -6.33
C GLN A 44 14.80 -6.70 -7.67
N ASP A 45 14.30 -5.48 -7.60
CA ASP A 45 14.04 -4.60 -8.73
C ASP A 45 14.41 -3.15 -8.36
N PRO A 46 15.70 -2.79 -8.33
CA PRO A 46 16.12 -1.44 -7.98
C PRO A 46 15.52 -0.35 -8.86
N THR A 47 15.18 -0.68 -10.12
CA THR A 47 14.58 0.25 -11.08
C THR A 47 13.09 0.44 -10.89
N GLY A 48 12.39 -0.55 -10.32
CA GLY A 48 10.93 -0.61 -10.27
C GLY A 48 10.29 -0.96 -11.61
N ALA A 49 11.04 -1.56 -12.54
CA ALA A 49 10.57 -1.82 -13.90
C ALA A 49 9.52 -2.93 -14.01
N ASN A 50 9.60 -3.91 -13.12
CA ASN A 50 8.85 -5.15 -13.18
C ASN A 50 7.68 -5.12 -12.21
N GLY A 51 7.92 -4.60 -11.00
CA GLY A 51 6.94 -4.64 -9.92
C GLY A 51 5.85 -3.55 -9.98
N PHE A 52 6.15 -2.38 -10.54
CA PHE A 52 5.17 -1.30 -10.70
C PHE A 52 4.30 -1.52 -11.94
N VAL A 53 2.98 -1.55 -11.75
CA VAL A 53 2.02 -1.93 -12.78
C VAL A 53 1.28 -0.74 -13.36
N GLY A 54 1.15 -0.77 -14.69
CA GLY A 54 0.45 0.21 -15.49
C GLY A 54 1.31 1.46 -15.73
N ASN A 55 1.07 2.13 -16.86
CA ASN A 55 1.76 3.36 -17.27
C ASN A 55 1.48 4.57 -16.34
N ASN A 56 0.81 4.32 -15.23
CA ASN A 56 0.26 5.30 -14.32
C ASN A 56 1.00 5.41 -12.98
N SER A 57 1.87 4.46 -12.63
CA SER A 57 2.68 4.58 -11.42
C SER A 57 3.65 5.76 -11.52
N GLY A 58 3.68 6.60 -10.49
CA GLY A 58 4.42 7.86 -10.46
C GLY A 58 3.66 9.07 -11.02
N ASN A 59 2.51 8.89 -11.66
CA ASN A 59 1.73 10.01 -12.18
C ASN A 59 1.22 10.90 -11.05
N GLN A 60 1.27 12.21 -11.30
CA GLN A 60 0.59 13.17 -10.47
C GLN A 60 -0.92 13.09 -10.74
N ILE A 61 -1.69 12.89 -9.68
CA ILE A 61 -3.15 12.76 -9.71
C ILE A 61 -3.87 13.88 -8.96
N GLY A 62 -3.10 14.80 -8.37
CA GLY A 62 -3.64 15.94 -7.64
C GLY A 62 -2.55 16.88 -7.16
N ARG A 63 -2.97 17.98 -6.53
CA ARG A 63 -2.10 19.03 -6.01
C ARG A 63 -2.65 19.62 -4.72
N GLY A 64 -1.83 20.39 -4.03
CA GLY A 64 -2.23 21.13 -2.83
C GLY A 64 -2.19 20.32 -1.54
N PHE A 65 -1.65 19.09 -1.54
CA PHE A 65 -1.56 18.28 -0.32
C PHE A 65 -0.41 18.69 0.61
N GLY A 66 0.52 19.52 0.13
CA GLY A 66 1.77 19.84 0.85
C GLY A 66 1.56 20.65 2.14
N HIS A 67 0.41 21.30 2.31
CA HIS A 67 0.12 22.11 3.50
C HIS A 67 -0.45 21.32 4.68
N PHE A 68 -0.86 20.05 4.48
CA PHE A 68 -1.39 19.21 5.54
C PHE A 68 -0.28 18.78 6.52
N ARG A 69 -0.60 18.67 7.81
CA ARG A 69 0.30 18.18 8.86
C ARG A 69 0.42 16.66 8.85
N HIS A 70 -0.70 15.98 8.60
CA HIS A 70 -0.80 14.53 8.49
C HIS A 70 -1.61 14.19 7.25
N VAL A 71 -1.18 13.16 6.52
CA VAL A 71 -1.94 12.56 5.41
C VAL A 71 -1.86 11.05 5.57
N MET A 72 -3.00 10.37 5.60
CA MET A 72 -3.11 8.95 5.91
C MET A 72 -4.15 8.30 5.02
N GLY A 73 -4.00 6.99 4.79
CA GLY A 73 -4.97 6.20 4.05
C GLY A 73 -6.05 5.57 4.93
N GLY A 74 -7.31 5.68 4.51
CA GLY A 74 -8.50 5.28 5.26
C GLY A 74 -9.01 3.84 5.01
N GLY A 75 -8.51 3.16 3.98
CA GLY A 75 -9.19 2.01 3.37
C GLY A 75 -9.85 2.41 2.04
N ASN A 76 -9.85 1.53 1.04
CA ASN A 76 -10.70 1.66 -0.16
C ASN A 76 -10.59 3.02 -0.90
N GLY A 77 -9.36 3.53 -1.02
CA GLY A 77 -9.05 4.80 -1.69
C GLY A 77 -9.33 6.06 -0.86
N ILE A 78 -9.79 5.93 0.39
CA ILE A 78 -10.00 7.05 1.30
C ILE A 78 -8.65 7.64 1.69
N ILE A 79 -8.58 8.97 1.71
CA ILE A 79 -7.44 9.75 2.19
C ILE A 79 -7.96 10.70 3.27
N LEU A 80 -7.35 10.64 4.45
CA LEU A 80 -7.60 11.56 5.54
C LEU A 80 -6.41 12.52 5.66
N ALA A 81 -6.68 13.81 5.75
CA ALA A 81 -5.64 14.82 5.88
C ALA A 81 -5.97 15.82 6.99
N VAL A 82 -4.99 16.20 7.79
CA VAL A 82 -5.17 17.17 8.89
C VAL A 82 -4.57 18.51 8.50
N ALA A 83 -5.40 19.53 8.38
CA ALA A 83 -4.96 20.89 8.06
C ALA A 83 -4.27 21.55 9.26
N PRO A 84 -3.46 22.62 9.04
CA PRO A 84 -2.74 23.27 10.12
C PRO A 84 -3.60 23.87 11.24
N ASN A 85 -4.87 24.16 10.95
CA ASN A 85 -5.86 24.66 11.90
C ASN A 85 -6.54 23.53 12.71
N GLY A 86 -6.30 22.26 12.38
CA GLY A 86 -6.88 21.10 13.05
C GLY A 86 -8.07 20.45 12.36
N ASP A 87 -8.49 20.97 11.20
CA ASP A 87 -9.55 20.38 10.42
C ASP A 87 -9.12 19.02 9.87
N LEU A 88 -9.91 17.98 10.14
CA LEU A 88 -9.78 16.67 9.52
C LEU A 88 -10.56 16.69 8.20
N THR A 89 -9.85 16.51 7.10
CA THR A 89 -10.37 16.57 5.74
C THR A 89 -10.41 15.17 5.13
N TRP A 90 -11.51 14.84 4.47
CA TRP A 90 -11.73 13.56 3.81
C TRP A 90 -11.70 13.72 2.29
N PHE A 91 -10.99 12.81 1.63
CA PHE A 91 -10.98 12.62 0.19
C PHE A 91 -11.18 11.14 -0.12
N ARG A 92 -11.60 10.83 -1.35
CA ARG A 92 -11.56 9.45 -1.85
C ARG A 92 -11.16 9.43 -3.32
N TYR A 93 -10.12 8.66 -3.60
CA TYR A 93 -9.60 8.43 -4.93
C TYR A 93 -9.97 7.02 -5.42
N THR A 94 -10.64 6.93 -6.55
CA THR A 94 -11.08 5.70 -7.21
C THR A 94 -10.50 5.54 -8.62
N GLY A 95 -9.68 6.48 -9.08
CA GLY A 95 -9.02 6.42 -10.40
C GLY A 95 -7.96 5.31 -10.50
N ALA A 96 -7.45 5.08 -11.70
CA ALA A 96 -6.40 4.10 -11.99
C ALA A 96 -4.99 4.73 -12.07
N GLY A 97 -4.87 6.01 -11.71
CA GLY A 97 -3.59 6.73 -11.65
C GLY A 97 -3.31 7.56 -12.90
N GLU A 98 -4.34 7.87 -13.67
CA GLU A 98 -4.24 8.71 -14.85
C GLU A 98 -3.63 10.06 -14.47
N HIS A 99 -2.70 10.55 -15.28
CA HIS A 99 -2.04 11.81 -15.02
C HIS A 99 -3.05 12.98 -15.05
N ASP A 100 -3.38 13.50 -13.87
CA ASP A 100 -4.23 14.67 -13.67
C ASP A 100 -3.71 15.55 -12.53
N PRO A 101 -2.77 16.49 -12.80
CA PRO A 101 -2.28 17.44 -11.81
C PRO A 101 -3.35 18.37 -11.24
N THR A 102 -4.53 18.47 -11.87
CA THR A 102 -5.60 19.33 -11.39
C THR A 102 -6.45 18.66 -10.31
N GLY A 103 -6.40 17.32 -10.21
CA GLY A 103 -7.19 16.53 -9.27
C GLY A 103 -8.69 16.55 -9.58
N THR A 104 -9.06 16.77 -10.84
CA THR A 104 -10.47 16.82 -11.27
C THR A 104 -11.06 15.45 -11.58
N ASN A 105 -10.22 14.49 -11.96
CA ASN A 105 -10.59 13.13 -12.30
C ASN A 105 -10.13 12.15 -11.22
N GLY A 106 -10.80 11.00 -11.15
CA GLY A 106 -10.45 9.91 -10.23
C GLY A 106 -10.82 10.16 -8.77
N PHE A 107 -10.97 11.40 -8.31
CA PHE A 107 -11.63 11.71 -7.05
C PHE A 107 -13.15 11.63 -7.19
N VAL A 108 -13.83 11.09 -6.17
CA VAL A 108 -15.29 10.95 -6.20
C VAL A 108 -15.97 12.33 -6.26
N GLU A 109 -16.83 12.52 -7.28
CA GLU A 109 -17.56 13.77 -7.50
C GLU A 109 -18.43 14.14 -6.28
N ASN A 110 -18.44 15.44 -5.95
CA ASN A 110 -19.07 16.12 -4.80
C ASN A 110 -18.27 16.22 -3.49
N ASN A 111 -17.14 15.51 -3.28
CA ASN A 111 -16.37 15.60 -2.02
C ASN A 111 -14.83 15.50 -2.19
N PRO A 112 -14.15 16.33 -3.02
CA PRO A 112 -12.70 16.21 -3.18
C PRO A 112 -11.90 16.87 -2.05
N GLY A 113 -12.40 16.87 -0.80
CA GLY A 113 -11.71 17.50 0.33
C GLY A 113 -12.62 18.21 1.32
N ASN A 114 -13.63 17.51 1.84
CA ASN A 114 -14.51 18.09 2.85
C ASN A 114 -13.94 17.97 4.24
N VAL A 115 -14.14 19.01 5.05
CA VAL A 115 -13.89 18.93 6.49
C VAL A 115 -14.97 18.06 7.14
N ILE A 116 -14.54 17.01 7.83
CA ILE A 116 -15.39 15.99 8.50
C ILE A 116 -15.25 16.01 10.03
N GLY A 117 -14.43 16.92 10.57
CA GLY A 117 -14.20 17.10 12.00
C GLY A 117 -13.10 18.13 12.23
N ASN A 118 -12.86 18.49 13.49
CA ASN A 118 -11.82 19.43 13.91
C ASN A 118 -11.10 18.94 15.18
N GLY A 119 -10.01 19.60 15.57
CA GLY A 119 -9.28 19.32 16.81
C GLY A 119 -8.12 18.32 16.70
N PHE A 120 -7.69 17.98 15.48
CA PHE A 120 -6.66 16.96 15.24
C PHE A 120 -5.21 17.49 15.16
N GLN A 121 -4.98 18.79 15.40
CA GLN A 121 -3.70 19.47 15.12
C GLN A 121 -2.54 19.14 16.08
N ASN A 122 -2.83 18.66 17.29
CA ASN A 122 -1.85 18.53 18.38
C ASN A 122 -1.45 17.07 18.68
N PHE A 123 -1.75 16.13 17.78
CA PHE A 123 -1.34 14.74 17.97
C PHE A 123 0.10 14.53 17.50
N ARG A 124 0.89 13.80 18.29
CA ARG A 124 2.28 13.43 17.95
C ARG A 124 2.29 12.46 16.77
N HIS A 125 1.45 11.44 16.85
CA HIS A 125 1.22 10.47 15.79
C HIS A 125 -0.27 10.42 15.52
N LEU A 126 -0.63 10.33 14.25
CA LEU A 126 -1.99 10.07 13.81
C LEU A 126 -1.87 9.00 12.74
N PHE A 127 -2.57 7.89 12.93
CA PHE A 127 -2.53 6.76 12.02
C PHE A 127 -3.88 6.08 11.95
N VAL A 128 -4.07 5.32 10.89
CA VAL A 128 -5.33 4.64 10.62
C VAL A 128 -5.04 3.16 10.52
N SER A 129 -5.88 2.34 11.14
CA SER A 129 -5.96 0.93 10.75
C SER A 129 -6.93 0.87 9.56
N PRO A 130 -6.45 0.79 8.31
CA PRO A 130 -7.34 0.76 7.16
C PRO A 130 -8.30 -0.41 7.33
N ARG A 131 -9.61 -0.12 7.33
CA ARG A 131 -10.62 -1.15 7.40
C ARG A 131 -10.77 -1.77 6.03
N GLU A 132 -10.82 -3.09 6.04
CA GLU A 132 -11.17 -3.86 4.87
C GLU A 132 -12.69 -3.97 4.83
N GLY A 133 -13.29 -3.56 3.72
CA GLY A 133 -14.74 -3.49 3.61
C GLY A 133 -15.18 -2.59 2.45
N GLN A 134 -16.36 -2.81 1.87
CA GLN A 134 -17.12 -1.73 1.22
C GLN A 134 -17.72 -0.83 2.31
N THR A 135 -16.89 -0.44 3.27
CA THR A 135 -17.25 0.46 4.36
C THR A 135 -16.43 1.72 4.24
N THR A 136 -17.06 2.85 4.51
CA THR A 136 -16.36 4.12 4.73
C THR A 136 -15.94 4.29 6.18
N ALA A 137 -16.27 3.31 7.03
CA ALA A 137 -15.89 3.34 8.42
C ALA A 137 -14.37 3.23 8.55
N THR A 138 -13.74 4.19 9.21
CA THR A 138 -12.29 4.26 9.38
C THR A 138 -11.96 4.39 10.86
N THR A 139 -11.16 3.45 11.38
CA THR A 139 -10.65 3.52 12.75
C THR A 139 -9.38 4.36 12.77
N ILE A 140 -9.41 5.49 13.48
CA ILE A 140 -8.32 6.44 13.60
C ILE A 140 -7.75 6.32 15.00
N PHE A 141 -6.43 6.21 15.09
CA PHE A 141 -5.68 6.22 16.33
C PHE A 141 -4.83 7.48 16.40
N ALA A 142 -4.80 8.10 17.57
CA ALA A 142 -4.00 9.28 17.82
C ALA A 142 -3.13 9.09 19.04
N VAL A 143 -1.87 9.52 18.98
CA VAL A 143 -0.99 9.59 20.14
C VAL A 143 -0.95 11.03 20.61
N ALA A 144 -1.48 11.27 21.81
CA ALA A 144 -1.43 12.58 22.45
C ALA A 144 0.01 12.96 22.84
N GLU A 145 0.24 14.25 23.12
CA GLU A 145 1.58 14.76 23.46
C GLU A 145 2.20 14.10 24.70
N ASN A 146 1.37 13.56 25.60
CA ASN A 146 1.78 12.82 26.80
C ASN A 146 1.98 11.32 26.57
N GLY A 147 1.72 10.81 25.35
CA GLY A 147 1.88 9.39 25.00
C GLY A 147 0.65 8.52 25.18
N ASP A 148 -0.50 9.11 25.50
CA ASP A 148 -1.76 8.38 25.55
C ASP A 148 -2.19 8.01 24.13
N LEU A 149 -2.63 6.76 23.96
CA LEU A 149 -3.24 6.30 22.72
C LEU A 149 -4.74 6.54 22.79
N LEU A 150 -5.25 7.33 21.87
CA LEU A 150 -6.66 7.67 21.74
C LEU A 150 -7.26 6.94 20.54
N TRP A 151 -8.56 6.65 20.64
CA TRP A 151 -9.33 5.96 19.61
C TRP A 151 -10.46 6.83 19.07
N PHE A 152 -10.66 6.78 17.76
CA PHE A 152 -11.80 7.37 17.08
C PHE A 152 -12.31 6.42 16.00
N GLN A 153 -13.61 6.49 15.71
CA GLN A 153 -14.23 5.78 14.60
C GLN A 153 -15.03 6.76 13.79
N TYR A 154 -14.55 7.01 12.57
CA TYR A 154 -15.32 7.69 11.55
C TYR A 154 -16.26 6.68 10.89
N GLU A 155 -17.52 7.04 10.67
CA GLU A 155 -18.54 6.21 10.01
C GLU A 155 -19.26 6.97 8.88
N GLY A 156 -18.92 8.24 8.63
CA GLY A 156 -19.52 9.03 7.55
C GLY A 156 -19.04 8.64 6.15
N HIS A 157 -19.54 9.35 5.14
CA HIS A 157 -19.20 9.17 3.72
C HIS A 157 -18.52 10.40 3.10
N GLY A 158 -17.82 11.18 3.92
CA GLY A 158 -17.11 12.39 3.51
C GLY A 158 -17.97 13.65 3.47
N GLU A 159 -19.18 13.63 4.01
CA GLU A 159 -20.05 14.81 4.06
C GLU A 159 -19.39 15.94 4.84
N HIS A 160 -19.51 17.17 4.35
CA HIS A 160 -18.98 18.34 5.05
C HIS A 160 -19.66 18.50 6.41
N ASP A 161 -18.92 18.19 7.46
CA ASP A 161 -19.32 18.30 8.86
C ASP A 161 -18.12 18.71 9.73
N PRO A 162 -17.79 20.01 9.79
CA PRO A 162 -16.71 20.50 10.64
C PRO A 162 -16.87 20.18 12.12
N THR A 163 -18.09 19.91 12.59
CA THR A 163 -18.34 19.56 14.00
C THR A 163 -18.00 18.12 14.33
N GLY A 164 -17.95 17.24 13.32
CA GLY A 164 -17.72 15.80 13.47
C GLY A 164 -18.91 15.03 14.06
N VAL A 165 -20.01 15.68 14.43
CA VAL A 165 -21.14 15.06 15.15
C VAL A 165 -21.81 13.94 14.35
N ARG A 166 -21.85 14.06 13.02
CA ARG A 166 -22.46 13.03 12.15
C ARG A 166 -21.49 11.90 11.84
N GLY A 167 -20.22 12.25 11.64
CA GLY A 167 -19.17 11.33 11.21
C GLY A 167 -18.57 10.48 12.32
N PHE A 168 -18.61 10.96 13.57
CA PHE A 168 -18.04 10.31 14.74
C PHE A 168 -19.14 9.96 15.75
N PRO A 169 -19.94 8.91 15.50
CA PRO A 169 -21.06 8.56 16.36
C PRO A 169 -20.60 7.87 17.66
N GLY A 170 -21.47 7.92 18.67
CA GLY A 170 -21.27 7.16 19.91
C GLY A 170 -20.39 7.84 20.97
N PRO A 171 -20.34 7.26 22.18
CA PRO A 171 -19.74 7.92 23.34
C PRO A 171 -18.21 7.76 23.44
N ASN A 172 -17.62 6.88 22.64
CA ASN A 172 -16.23 6.44 22.81
C ASN A 172 -15.19 7.27 22.05
N GLN A 173 -15.64 8.33 21.37
CA GLN A 173 -14.79 9.12 20.49
C GLN A 173 -13.74 9.90 21.29
N GLY A 174 -12.46 9.67 21.01
CA GLY A 174 -11.33 10.31 21.68
C GLY A 174 -10.99 9.72 23.05
N ASN A 175 -11.60 8.61 23.44
CA ASN A 175 -11.23 7.93 24.67
C ASN A 175 -9.79 7.43 24.62
N GLN A 176 -9.12 7.50 25.77
CA GLN A 176 -7.84 6.84 25.96
C GLN A 176 -8.03 5.32 26.04
N ILE A 177 -7.32 4.58 25.19
CA ILE A 177 -7.35 3.12 25.12
C ILE A 177 -5.99 2.48 25.48
N GLY A 178 -5.01 3.30 25.85
CA GLY A 178 -3.70 2.84 26.28
C GLY A 178 -2.76 4.00 26.58
N ASN A 179 -1.54 3.68 27.04
CA ASN A 179 -0.49 4.63 27.36
C ASN A 179 0.89 4.09 26.92
N GLY A 180 1.94 4.90 27.07
CA GLY A 180 3.32 4.46 26.83
C GLY A 180 3.82 4.62 25.39
N PHE A 181 3.09 5.36 24.55
CA PHE A 181 3.45 5.53 23.13
C PHE A 181 4.43 6.68 22.85
N LEU A 182 4.97 7.34 23.89
CA LEU A 182 5.97 8.41 23.72
C LEU A 182 7.27 7.94 23.06
N GLY A 183 7.69 6.71 23.33
CA GLY A 183 9.01 6.18 22.93
C GLY A 183 9.10 5.69 21.48
N PHE A 184 8.06 5.89 20.68
CA PHE A 184 8.03 5.45 19.28
C PHE A 184 8.32 6.60 18.33
N SER A 185 9.29 6.39 17.44
CA SER A 185 9.68 7.30 16.37
C SER A 185 8.69 7.24 15.20
N ARG A 186 8.07 6.09 14.98
CA ARG A 186 7.08 5.85 13.91
C ARG A 186 5.99 4.91 14.38
N ILE A 187 4.77 5.16 13.94
CA ILE A 187 3.64 4.25 14.12
C ILE A 187 2.82 4.23 12.83
N VAL A 188 2.43 3.03 12.38
CA VAL A 188 1.59 2.89 11.18
C VAL A 188 0.62 1.74 11.32
N GLY A 189 -0.63 1.97 10.92
CA GLY A 189 -1.62 0.90 10.85
C GLY A 189 -1.43 0.04 9.61
N VAL A 190 -1.62 -1.26 9.79
CA VAL A 190 -1.38 -2.29 8.75
C VAL A 190 -2.62 -3.18 8.52
N GLY A 191 -3.78 -2.70 8.94
CA GLY A 191 -5.09 -3.34 8.73
C GLY A 191 -5.49 -4.31 9.85
N ASP A 192 -6.79 -4.60 9.93
CA ASP A 192 -7.41 -5.50 10.92
C ASP A 192 -7.11 -5.17 12.39
N GLY A 193 -7.06 -3.88 12.69
CA GLY A 193 -6.74 -3.37 14.03
C GLY A 193 -5.27 -3.51 14.40
N ALA A 194 -4.44 -4.06 13.50
CA ALA A 194 -3.01 -4.18 13.72
C ALA A 194 -2.26 -2.91 13.31
N PHE A 195 -1.23 -2.58 14.07
CA PHE A 195 -0.32 -1.49 13.77
C PHE A 195 1.09 -1.82 14.26
N LEU A 196 2.08 -1.23 13.60
CA LEU A 196 3.49 -1.36 13.91
C LEU A 196 3.98 -0.09 14.58
N ALA A 197 4.87 -0.22 15.54
CA ALA A 197 5.56 0.91 16.17
C ALA A 197 7.07 0.66 16.19
N ILE A 198 7.85 1.65 15.76
CA ILE A 198 9.32 1.57 15.75
C ILE A 198 9.86 2.45 16.88
N ARG A 199 10.77 1.91 17.68
CA ARG A 199 11.56 2.68 18.67
C ARG A 199 12.77 3.34 18.02
N ASP A 200 13.35 4.33 18.68
CA ASP A 200 14.56 5.03 18.20
C ASP A 200 15.77 4.09 17.99
N ASN A 201 15.84 2.98 18.72
CA ASN A 201 16.89 1.97 18.57
C ASN A 201 16.63 0.99 17.41
N GLY A 202 15.55 1.16 16.66
CA GLY A 202 15.19 0.31 15.52
C GLY A 202 14.43 -0.96 15.86
N ASP A 203 14.02 -1.17 17.12
CA ASP A 203 13.10 -2.26 17.46
C ASP A 203 11.73 -2.01 16.82
N MET A 204 11.22 -3.00 16.08
CA MET A 204 9.86 -2.99 15.56
C MET A 204 8.95 -3.79 16.48
N LEU A 205 7.88 -3.15 16.94
CA LEU A 205 6.84 -3.75 17.78
C LEU A 205 5.54 -3.90 17.02
N TRP A 206 4.82 -4.97 17.34
CA TRP A 206 3.49 -5.26 16.82
C TRP A 206 2.43 -5.00 17.89
N PHE A 207 1.32 -4.41 17.49
CA PHE A 207 0.12 -4.25 18.30
C PHE A 207 -1.10 -4.67 17.50
N ARG A 208 -2.12 -5.21 18.18
CA ARG A 208 -3.43 -5.45 17.58
C ARG A 208 -4.55 -5.08 18.53
N TYR A 209 -5.37 -4.12 18.12
CA TYR A 209 -6.52 -3.63 18.88
C TYR A 209 -7.83 -4.05 18.21
N THR A 210 -8.67 -4.78 18.94
CA THR A 210 -10.00 -5.27 18.54
C THR A 210 -11.14 -4.66 19.36
N GLY A 211 -10.81 -3.74 20.29
CA GLY A 211 -11.81 -3.04 21.10
C GLY A 211 -12.64 -2.02 20.30
N ASN A 212 -13.60 -1.42 20.99
CA ASN A 212 -14.57 -0.44 20.46
C ASN A 212 -14.34 0.99 20.99
N GLY A 213 -13.14 1.29 21.50
CA GLY A 213 -12.80 2.60 22.04
C GLY A 213 -13.29 2.86 23.47
N GLU A 214 -13.70 1.84 24.21
CA GLU A 214 -14.01 2.03 25.64
C GLU A 214 -12.79 2.60 26.39
N LEU A 215 -13.05 3.52 27.32
CA LEU A 215 -12.01 4.18 28.11
C LEU A 215 -11.23 3.14 28.91
N ASP A 216 -9.98 2.91 28.52
CA ASP A 216 -9.07 1.99 29.16
C ASP A 216 -7.63 2.55 29.14
N PRO A 217 -7.29 3.40 30.12
CA PRO A 217 -5.94 3.95 30.22
C PRO A 217 -4.85 2.88 30.39
N SER A 218 -5.16 1.71 30.95
CA SER A 218 -4.15 0.66 31.16
C SER A 218 -3.91 -0.20 29.92
N GLY A 219 -4.78 -0.11 28.90
CA GLY A 219 -4.68 -0.90 27.67
C GLY A 219 -4.80 -2.40 27.92
N THR A 220 -5.49 -2.80 28.99
CA THR A 220 -5.63 -4.20 29.39
C THR A 220 -6.75 -4.90 28.63
N ASN A 221 -7.71 -4.14 28.11
CA ASN A 221 -8.83 -4.59 27.31
C ASN A 221 -8.70 -4.07 25.88
N GLY A 222 -9.27 -4.81 24.93
CA GLY A 222 -9.29 -4.43 23.53
C GLY A 222 -7.98 -4.72 22.77
N PHE A 223 -6.82 -4.74 23.42
CA PHE A 223 -5.62 -5.34 22.81
C PHE A 223 -5.68 -6.87 22.84
N VAL A 224 -5.26 -7.51 21.74
CA VAL A 224 -5.21 -8.98 21.67
C VAL A 224 -4.17 -9.49 22.66
N GLU A 225 -4.62 -10.38 23.56
CA GLU A 225 -3.78 -10.97 24.60
C GLU A 225 -2.54 -11.68 24.04
N ASN A 226 -1.43 -11.60 24.77
CA ASN A 226 -0.14 -12.27 24.53
C ASN A 226 0.64 -11.90 23.26
N ASN A 227 0.02 -11.19 22.31
CA ASN A 227 0.63 -10.83 21.03
C ASN A 227 0.52 -9.33 20.70
N SER A 228 0.30 -8.45 21.69
CA SER A 228 0.36 -6.99 21.52
C SER A 228 1.47 -6.39 22.37
N GLY A 229 2.26 -5.49 21.79
CA GLY A 229 3.45 -4.89 22.40
C GLY A 229 4.72 -5.72 22.25
N ASN A 230 4.65 -6.88 21.59
CA ASN A 230 5.81 -7.74 21.35
C ASN A 230 6.73 -7.15 20.29
N GLN A 231 8.03 -7.34 20.48
CA GLN A 231 9.03 -7.04 19.46
C GLN A 231 9.04 -8.15 18.42
N ILE A 232 8.90 -7.78 17.14
CA ILE A 232 8.84 -8.70 16.00
C ILE A 232 10.03 -8.57 15.06
N GLY A 233 10.94 -7.62 15.32
CA GLY A 233 12.15 -7.43 14.53
C GLY A 233 13.03 -6.30 15.08
N ASN A 234 14.20 -6.13 14.48
CA ASN A 234 15.18 -5.08 14.79
C ASN A 234 15.81 -4.52 13.51
N GLY A 235 16.60 -3.44 13.61
CA GLY A 235 17.32 -2.84 12.48
C GLY A 235 16.51 -1.82 11.66
N PHE A 236 15.42 -1.28 12.23
CA PHE A 236 14.55 -0.31 11.56
C PHE A 236 14.82 1.15 11.95
N ASP A 237 15.97 1.45 12.56
CA ASP A 237 16.36 2.77 13.06
C ASP A 237 16.58 3.79 11.93
N THR A 238 16.95 3.31 10.74
CA THR A 238 17.22 4.16 9.56
C THR A 238 16.01 4.34 8.63
N VAL A 239 14.86 3.73 8.97
CA VAL A 239 13.65 3.83 8.16
C VAL A 239 13.16 5.28 8.12
N ARG A 240 12.93 5.80 6.90
CA ARG A 240 12.35 7.12 6.66
C ARG A 240 10.83 7.10 6.62
N HIS A 241 10.25 6.05 6.06
CA HIS A 241 8.82 5.85 5.97
C HIS A 241 8.50 4.37 6.06
N LEU A 242 7.40 4.02 6.73
CA LEU A 242 6.88 2.66 6.83
C LEU A 242 5.39 2.72 6.53
N PHE A 243 4.93 1.85 5.63
CA PHE A 243 3.52 1.77 5.24
C PHE A 243 3.22 0.38 4.70
N GLY A 244 1.95 0.04 4.58
CA GLY A 244 1.56 -1.26 4.07
C GLY A 244 0.17 -1.65 4.53
N GLY A 245 -0.16 -2.91 4.31
CA GLY A 245 -1.45 -3.45 4.68
C GLY A 245 -1.47 -4.96 4.52
N MET A 246 -2.66 -5.53 4.63
CA MET A 246 -2.80 -6.97 4.42
C MET A 246 -2.61 -7.35 2.95
N THR A 247 -2.49 -8.64 2.69
CA THR A 247 -2.65 -9.20 1.37
C THR A 247 -3.33 -10.56 1.52
N ASP A 248 -4.26 -10.85 0.63
CA ASP A 248 -4.80 -12.18 0.44
C ASP A 248 -4.20 -12.87 -0.78
N ARG A 249 -3.26 -12.22 -1.48
CA ARG A 249 -2.54 -12.84 -2.58
C ARG A 249 -1.66 -13.97 -2.01
N PRO A 250 -1.84 -15.23 -2.45
CA PRO A 250 -0.85 -16.27 -2.23
C PRO A 250 0.39 -15.84 -3.00
N GLY A 251 1.35 -15.24 -2.30
CA GLY A 251 2.42 -14.49 -2.95
C GLY A 251 3.50 -15.35 -3.54
N LEU A 252 3.78 -16.50 -2.92
CA LEU A 252 4.78 -17.47 -3.34
C LEU A 252 4.28 -18.87 -2.97
N GLU A 253 4.64 -19.88 -3.76
CA GLU A 253 4.18 -21.26 -3.56
C GLU A 253 4.46 -21.73 -2.13
N GLY A 254 3.41 -22.21 -1.43
CA GLY A 254 3.50 -22.70 -0.05
C GLY A 254 3.34 -21.65 1.06
N GLN A 255 3.18 -20.36 0.76
CA GLN A 255 3.01 -19.32 1.79
C GLN A 255 1.53 -19.07 2.15
N PRO A 256 1.13 -19.16 3.44
CA PRO A 256 -0.26 -19.01 3.86
C PRO A 256 -0.73 -17.55 3.79
N ALA A 257 -1.97 -17.33 3.35
CA ALA A 257 -2.67 -16.04 3.38
C ALA A 257 -3.87 -16.12 4.36
N PRO A 258 -4.31 -15.00 4.99
CA PRO A 258 -3.83 -13.64 4.77
C PRO A 258 -2.49 -13.36 5.46
N ALA A 259 -1.68 -12.51 4.84
CA ALA A 259 -0.42 -12.00 5.39
C ALA A 259 -0.41 -10.47 5.34
N ARG A 260 0.68 -9.83 5.77
CA ARG A 260 0.92 -8.40 5.58
C ARG A 260 2.09 -8.16 4.67
N ILE A 261 1.93 -7.14 3.82
CA ILE A 261 3.03 -6.58 3.05
C ILE A 261 3.35 -5.22 3.65
N PHE A 262 4.63 -5.04 3.98
CA PHE A 262 5.16 -3.77 4.39
C PHE A 262 6.12 -3.24 3.33
N TYR A 263 6.04 -1.95 3.16
CA TYR A 263 6.96 -1.16 2.38
C TYR A 263 7.66 -0.20 3.31
N PHE A 264 8.95 -0.04 3.12
CA PHE A 264 9.66 1.01 3.81
C PHE A 264 10.64 1.71 2.89
N VAL A 265 10.80 3.01 3.12
CA VAL A 265 11.82 3.82 2.46
C VAL A 265 13.01 3.88 3.39
N ASP A 266 14.16 3.42 2.92
CA ASP A 266 15.38 3.43 3.72
C ASP A 266 16.09 4.80 3.71
N ALA A 267 17.27 4.86 4.35
CA ALA A 267 18.09 6.06 4.41
C ALA A 267 18.70 6.49 3.06
N ASN A 268 18.65 5.67 2.01
CA ASN A 268 19.06 6.08 0.66
C ASN A 268 17.87 6.61 -0.15
N GLY A 269 16.65 6.31 0.28
CA GLY A 269 15.45 6.59 -0.51
C GLY A 269 15.05 5.41 -1.39
N ASP A 270 15.57 4.22 -1.08
CA ASP A 270 15.20 3.00 -1.77
C ASP A 270 13.90 2.47 -1.16
N LEU A 271 12.98 2.07 -2.01
CA LEU A 271 11.76 1.39 -1.57
C LEU A 271 12.08 -0.08 -1.38
N ARG A 272 11.81 -0.58 -0.17
CA ARG A 272 12.05 -1.96 0.22
C ARG A 272 10.76 -2.66 0.59
N TRP A 273 10.76 -3.96 0.39
CA TRP A 273 9.58 -4.81 0.57
C TRP A 273 9.80 -5.83 1.69
N LEU A 274 8.76 -6.10 2.46
CA LEU A 274 8.72 -7.14 3.48
C LEU A 274 7.36 -7.85 3.44
N ARG A 275 7.37 -9.13 3.78
CA ARG A 275 6.15 -9.90 4.05
C ARG A 275 6.21 -10.45 5.46
N TYR A 276 5.09 -10.31 6.16
CA TYR A 276 4.91 -10.79 7.52
C TYR A 276 3.66 -11.66 7.62
N GLY A 277 3.88 -12.95 7.79
CA GLY A 277 2.83 -13.95 8.04
C GLY A 277 2.57 -14.21 9.52
N GLY A 278 3.38 -13.65 10.42
CA GLY A 278 3.18 -13.74 11.87
C GLY A 278 1.93 -13.00 12.36
N ASN A 279 1.65 -13.17 13.65
CA ASN A 279 0.53 -12.54 14.35
C ASN A 279 1.00 -11.86 15.65
N GLY A 280 2.20 -11.29 15.65
CA GLY A 280 2.74 -10.54 16.77
C GLY A 280 3.45 -11.38 17.83
N GLU A 281 3.91 -12.59 17.48
CA GLU A 281 4.73 -13.41 18.36
C GLU A 281 6.05 -12.68 18.69
N GLN A 282 6.51 -12.80 19.93
CA GLN A 282 7.79 -12.22 20.35
C GLN A 282 8.94 -12.87 19.58
N ASP A 283 9.52 -12.12 18.64
CA ASP A 283 10.62 -12.53 17.77
C ASP A 283 11.52 -11.33 17.49
N PRO A 284 12.44 -10.97 18.41
CA PRO A 284 13.36 -9.85 18.18
C PRO A 284 14.22 -10.00 16.93
N THR A 285 14.46 -11.23 16.47
CA THR A 285 15.28 -11.51 15.28
C THR A 285 14.53 -11.35 13.96
N GLY A 286 13.19 -11.38 13.98
CA GLY A 286 12.34 -11.38 12.79
C GLY A 286 12.42 -12.67 11.96
N SER A 287 13.02 -13.73 12.49
CA SER A 287 13.32 -14.97 11.76
C SER A 287 12.11 -15.86 11.46
N SER A 288 11.02 -15.71 12.20
CA SER A 288 9.83 -16.56 12.11
C SER A 288 8.61 -15.81 11.59
N GLY A 289 8.47 -14.52 11.94
CA GLY A 289 7.32 -13.72 11.54
C GLY A 289 7.42 -13.17 10.11
N PHE A 290 8.63 -12.77 9.70
CA PHE A 290 8.92 -12.36 8.32
C PHE A 290 9.24 -13.58 7.47
N ASP A 291 8.48 -13.81 6.40
CA ASP A 291 8.47 -15.08 5.69
C ASP A 291 8.55 -14.95 4.16
N GLY A 292 9.20 -15.92 3.52
CA GLY A 292 9.47 -15.90 2.08
C GLY A 292 10.88 -15.36 1.74
N PRO A 293 11.34 -15.60 0.50
CA PRO A 293 12.71 -15.33 0.03
C PRO A 293 13.06 -13.85 -0.11
N ASN A 294 12.07 -12.97 -0.29
CA ASN A 294 12.27 -11.61 -0.78
C ASN A 294 12.35 -10.53 0.31
N GLN A 295 12.71 -10.90 1.55
CA GLN A 295 12.70 -9.97 2.68
C GLN A 295 13.76 -8.88 2.55
N GLY A 296 13.33 -7.62 2.56
CA GLY A 296 14.21 -6.44 2.57
C GLY A 296 14.80 -6.08 1.21
N ASN A 297 14.45 -6.84 0.16
CA ASN A 297 14.82 -6.55 -1.21
C ASN A 297 14.38 -5.14 -1.60
N GLN A 298 15.21 -4.52 -2.44
CA GLN A 298 14.90 -3.23 -3.03
C GLN A 298 13.99 -3.45 -4.24
N ILE A 299 12.85 -2.77 -4.25
CA ILE A 299 11.82 -2.88 -5.30
C ILE A 299 11.60 -1.55 -6.06
N GLY A 300 12.42 -0.55 -5.76
CA GLY A 300 12.42 0.74 -6.44
C GLY A 300 13.42 1.70 -5.79
N ASN A 301 13.65 2.81 -6.46
CA ASN A 301 14.51 3.90 -5.99
C ASN A 301 13.84 5.26 -6.21
N GLY A 302 14.50 6.34 -5.80
CA GLY A 302 14.01 7.70 -6.04
C GLY A 302 12.91 8.16 -5.09
N PHE A 303 12.65 7.40 -4.01
CA PHE A 303 11.72 7.77 -2.93
C PHE A 303 12.38 8.71 -1.89
N SER A 304 13.48 9.35 -2.26
CA SER A 304 14.13 10.44 -1.51
C SER A 304 13.86 11.80 -2.15
N ALA A 305 14.17 12.87 -1.43
CA ALA A 305 14.14 14.28 -1.88
C ALA A 305 12.75 14.96 -1.97
N SER A 306 12.78 16.28 -2.13
CA SER A 306 11.64 17.21 -2.17
C SER A 306 10.66 16.93 -3.31
N THR A 307 11.18 16.39 -4.40
CA THR A 307 10.48 15.91 -5.60
C THR A 307 11.00 14.53 -5.93
N MET A 308 10.09 13.60 -6.18
CA MET A 308 10.39 12.20 -6.43
C MET A 308 10.83 12.02 -7.89
N ASP A 309 11.92 11.31 -8.11
CA ASP A 309 12.34 10.96 -9.47
C ASP A 309 11.63 9.70 -9.92
N THR A 310 10.66 9.86 -10.84
CA THR A 310 9.91 8.75 -11.40
C THR A 310 10.38 8.38 -12.81
N SER A 311 11.53 8.90 -13.30
CA SER A 311 12.02 8.56 -14.63
C SER A 311 12.50 7.11 -14.73
N ASN A 312 12.81 6.50 -13.59
CA ASN A 312 13.32 5.12 -13.52
C ASN A 312 12.18 4.09 -13.60
N ILE A 313 10.92 4.50 -13.43
CA ILE A 313 9.76 3.64 -13.63
C ILE A 313 9.42 3.66 -15.13
N PRO A 314 9.62 2.56 -15.87
CA PRO A 314 9.35 2.51 -17.29
C PRO A 314 7.87 2.71 -17.57
N ARG A 315 7.56 3.51 -18.59
CA ARG A 315 6.21 4.03 -18.80
C ARG A 315 5.43 3.31 -19.87
N ASP A 316 6.08 2.50 -20.71
CA ASP A 316 5.40 1.74 -21.74
C ASP A 316 5.72 0.24 -21.67
N PRO A 317 4.87 -0.62 -22.25
CA PRO A 317 5.05 -2.08 -22.19
C PRO A 317 6.36 -2.60 -22.78
N VAL A 318 6.91 -1.92 -23.80
CA VAL A 318 8.12 -2.34 -24.50
C VAL A 318 9.36 -2.04 -23.65
N GLU A 319 9.43 -0.85 -23.06
CA GLU A 319 10.49 -0.49 -22.11
C GLU A 319 10.47 -1.43 -20.90
N ARG A 320 9.29 -1.72 -20.35
CA ARG A 320 9.13 -2.67 -19.23
C ARG A 320 9.65 -4.07 -19.59
N LEU A 321 9.32 -4.58 -20.78
CA LEU A 321 9.83 -5.87 -21.25
C LEU A 321 11.36 -5.84 -21.44
N GLY A 322 11.91 -4.77 -22.01
CA GLY A 322 13.35 -4.59 -22.16
C GLY A 322 14.08 -4.69 -20.83
N SER A 323 13.62 -3.95 -19.82
CA SER A 323 14.19 -4.00 -18.46
C SER A 323 14.02 -5.37 -17.78
N ALA A 324 12.90 -6.06 -18.00
CA ALA A 324 12.69 -7.40 -17.48
C ALA A 324 13.64 -8.44 -18.10
N ILE A 325 13.86 -8.37 -19.42
CA ILE A 325 14.81 -9.22 -20.13
C ILE A 325 16.25 -8.98 -19.63
N GLU A 326 16.62 -7.72 -19.42
CA GLU A 326 17.94 -7.39 -18.86
C GLU A 326 18.13 -7.94 -17.46
N SER A 327 17.11 -7.83 -16.60
CA SER A 327 17.13 -8.36 -15.22
C SER A 327 17.23 -9.89 -15.21
N ALA A 328 16.40 -10.58 -16.00
CA ALA A 328 16.45 -12.03 -16.17
C ALA A 328 17.81 -12.52 -16.67
N ASN A 329 18.45 -11.77 -17.58
CA ASN A 329 19.80 -12.06 -18.05
C ASN A 329 20.86 -11.90 -16.95
N GLN A 330 20.67 -10.99 -16.00
CA GLN A 330 21.58 -10.85 -14.85
C GLN A 330 21.43 -11.99 -13.86
N GLU A 331 20.20 -12.39 -13.54
CA GLU A 331 19.91 -13.56 -12.69
C GLU A 331 20.53 -14.82 -13.28
N TRP A 332 20.33 -15.07 -14.58
CA TRP A 332 20.96 -16.19 -15.30
C TRP A 332 22.49 -16.22 -15.16
N LYS A 333 23.14 -15.04 -15.25
CA LYS A 333 24.60 -14.92 -15.10
C LYS A 333 25.07 -15.14 -13.65
N ALA A 334 24.21 -14.91 -12.66
CA ALA A 334 24.52 -15.10 -11.26
C ALA A 334 24.43 -16.58 -10.81
N LEU A 335 23.74 -17.44 -11.57
CA LEU A 335 23.62 -18.87 -11.26
C LEU A 335 24.97 -19.61 -11.33
N PRO A 336 25.20 -20.64 -10.49
CA PRO A 336 26.34 -21.56 -10.63
C PRO A 336 26.43 -22.18 -12.03
N GLU A 337 27.66 -22.44 -12.50
CA GLU A 337 27.93 -23.03 -13.83
C GLU A 337 27.18 -24.35 -14.06
N GLU A 338 27.02 -25.16 -13.01
CA GLU A 338 26.34 -26.46 -13.05
C GLU A 338 24.83 -26.33 -13.29
N GLU A 339 24.19 -25.29 -12.74
CA GLU A 339 22.78 -24.99 -12.97
C GLU A 339 22.54 -24.42 -14.38
N ARG A 340 23.47 -23.59 -14.88
CA ARG A 340 23.43 -23.06 -16.26
C ARG A 340 23.54 -24.15 -17.33
N GLN A 341 24.12 -25.31 -17.00
CA GLN A 341 24.26 -26.45 -17.91
C GLN A 341 23.01 -27.33 -18.00
N GLN A 342 21.99 -27.06 -17.17
CA GLN A 342 20.69 -27.73 -17.21
C GLN A 342 19.53 -26.71 -17.29
N PRO A 343 19.41 -25.94 -18.39
CA PRO A 343 18.39 -24.87 -18.52
C PRO A 343 16.96 -25.37 -18.42
N GLU A 344 16.73 -26.60 -18.92
CA GLU A 344 15.40 -27.17 -19.15
C GLU A 344 14.67 -27.56 -17.86
N SER A 345 15.40 -27.67 -16.74
CA SER A 345 14.84 -27.98 -15.42
C SER A 345 14.59 -26.74 -14.56
N LEU A 346 14.97 -25.54 -15.04
CA LEU A 346 14.82 -24.29 -14.30
C LEU A 346 13.47 -23.62 -14.64
N PRO A 347 12.72 -23.13 -13.63
CA PRO A 347 11.58 -22.27 -13.89
C PRO A 347 12.02 -20.99 -14.62
N ALA A 348 11.11 -20.35 -15.34
CA ALA A 348 11.38 -19.05 -15.93
C ALA A 348 11.87 -18.06 -14.84
N PRO A 349 12.84 -17.18 -15.13
CA PRO A 349 13.31 -16.17 -14.17
C PRO A 349 12.12 -15.40 -13.60
N GLU A 350 12.07 -15.20 -12.27
CA GLU A 350 10.92 -14.60 -11.58
C GLU A 350 10.50 -13.24 -12.20
N PRO A 351 11.41 -12.32 -12.59
CA PRO A 351 11.02 -11.05 -13.21
C PRO A 351 10.22 -11.23 -14.50
N LEU A 352 10.59 -12.22 -15.33
CA LEU A 352 9.89 -12.53 -16.57
C LEU A 352 8.57 -13.24 -16.28
N ALA A 353 8.55 -14.19 -15.34
CA ALA A 353 7.34 -14.93 -14.96
C ALA A 353 6.25 -14.01 -14.38
N VAL A 354 6.63 -13.08 -13.50
CA VAL A 354 5.72 -12.07 -12.90
C VAL A 354 5.18 -11.13 -13.98
N LEU A 355 6.04 -10.62 -14.85
CA LEU A 355 5.60 -9.75 -15.94
C LEU A 355 4.66 -10.49 -16.92
N CYS A 356 4.95 -11.75 -17.22
CA CYS A 356 4.09 -12.62 -18.01
C CYS A 356 2.72 -12.87 -17.37
N ALA A 357 2.68 -13.07 -16.05
CA ALA A 357 1.42 -13.19 -15.30
C ALA A 357 0.63 -11.86 -15.32
N GLN A 358 1.31 -10.72 -15.11
CA GLN A 358 0.69 -9.40 -15.14
C GLN A 358 0.11 -9.05 -16.52
N TYR A 359 0.82 -9.36 -17.61
CA TYR A 359 0.33 -9.12 -18.96
C TYR A 359 -0.87 -10.01 -19.30
N LYS A 360 -0.86 -11.29 -18.87
CA LYS A 360 -2.02 -12.19 -18.99
C LYS A 360 -3.24 -11.67 -18.22
N GLU A 361 -3.04 -11.18 -16.99
CA GLU A 361 -4.13 -10.62 -16.18
C GLU A 361 -4.66 -9.30 -16.78
N SER A 362 -3.76 -8.45 -17.30
CA SER A 362 -4.13 -7.20 -17.97
C SER A 362 -4.92 -7.44 -19.25
N ALA A 363 -4.51 -8.41 -20.07
CA ALA A 363 -5.25 -8.83 -21.26
C ALA A 363 -6.65 -9.35 -20.87
N ALA A 364 -6.75 -10.18 -19.83
CA ALA A 364 -8.02 -10.69 -19.33
C ALA A 364 -8.96 -9.57 -18.82
N LEU A 365 -8.41 -8.56 -18.16
CA LEU A 365 -9.14 -7.38 -17.68
C LEU A 365 -9.65 -6.53 -18.86
N MET A 366 -8.81 -6.26 -19.85
CA MET A 366 -9.21 -5.53 -21.06
C MET A 366 -10.30 -6.28 -21.85
N HIS A 367 -10.20 -7.61 -21.96
CA HIS A 367 -11.27 -8.44 -22.52
C HIS A 367 -12.57 -8.37 -21.68
N ALA A 368 -12.49 -8.26 -20.36
CA ALA A 368 -13.67 -8.07 -19.50
C ALA A 368 -14.30 -6.68 -19.67
N GLU A 369 -13.49 -5.63 -19.77
CA GLU A 369 -13.94 -4.25 -20.02
C GLU A 369 -14.55 -4.10 -21.41
N ALA A 370 -13.95 -4.70 -22.44
CA ALA A 370 -14.49 -4.73 -23.79
C ALA A 370 -15.89 -5.38 -23.82
N ARG A 371 -16.06 -6.50 -23.10
CA ARG A 371 -17.36 -7.16 -22.94
C ARG A 371 -18.37 -6.27 -22.22
N SER A 372 -17.95 -5.59 -21.15
CA SER A 372 -18.82 -4.66 -20.41
C SER A 372 -19.24 -3.45 -21.25
N ALA A 373 -18.30 -2.83 -21.97
CA ALA A 373 -18.54 -1.73 -22.90
C ALA A 373 -19.50 -2.13 -24.03
N SER A 374 -19.33 -3.35 -24.57
CA SER A 374 -20.23 -3.89 -25.58
C SER A 374 -21.64 -4.10 -25.04
N GLN A 375 -21.80 -4.61 -23.81
CA GLN A 375 -23.10 -4.82 -23.16
C GLN A 375 -23.81 -3.50 -22.87
N ALA A 376 -23.05 -2.43 -22.60
CA ALA A 376 -23.55 -1.08 -22.38
C ALA A 376 -23.80 -0.28 -23.68
N GLY A 377 -23.56 -0.86 -24.86
CA GLY A 377 -23.81 -0.22 -26.16
C GLY A 377 -22.70 0.72 -26.65
N PHE A 378 -21.54 0.76 -25.99
CA PHE A 378 -20.38 1.56 -26.39
C PHE A 378 -19.53 0.81 -27.44
N VAL A 379 -20.08 0.67 -28.65
CA VAL A 379 -19.51 -0.17 -29.73
C VAL A 379 -18.07 0.21 -30.09
N GLN A 380 -17.76 1.51 -30.15
CA GLN A 380 -16.42 1.97 -30.52
C GLN A 380 -15.38 1.72 -29.42
N LEU A 381 -15.80 1.87 -28.14
CA LEU A 381 -14.94 1.62 -26.99
C LEU A 381 -14.63 0.13 -26.85
N ALA A 382 -15.66 -0.72 -27.02
CA ALA A 382 -15.52 -2.17 -27.01
C ALA A 382 -14.53 -2.66 -28.08
N LYS A 383 -14.63 -2.10 -29.30
CA LYS A 383 -13.73 -2.45 -30.40
C LYS A 383 -12.27 -2.11 -30.09
N VAL A 384 -12.00 -0.90 -29.62
CA VAL A 384 -10.64 -0.46 -29.26
C VAL A 384 -10.08 -1.31 -28.13
N ALA A 385 -10.88 -1.59 -27.09
CA ALA A 385 -10.46 -2.44 -25.98
C ALA A 385 -10.15 -3.89 -26.39
N THR A 386 -10.90 -4.46 -27.35
CA THR A 386 -10.60 -5.78 -27.92
C THR A 386 -9.32 -5.78 -28.74
N GLU A 387 -9.11 -4.78 -29.61
CA GLU A 387 -7.89 -4.67 -30.43
C GLU A 387 -6.62 -4.55 -29.56
N LEU A 388 -6.68 -3.77 -28.47
CA LEU A 388 -5.59 -3.68 -27.48
C LEU A 388 -5.40 -4.99 -26.71
N ALA A 389 -6.47 -5.69 -26.34
CA ALA A 389 -6.37 -6.97 -25.64
C ALA A 389 -5.72 -8.05 -26.52
N ASP A 390 -6.06 -8.09 -27.80
CA ASP A 390 -5.47 -9.01 -28.78
C ASP A 390 -3.98 -8.71 -29.02
N GLU A 391 -3.59 -7.43 -29.04
CA GLU A 391 -2.18 -7.01 -29.12
C GLU A 391 -1.38 -7.46 -27.90
N TYR A 392 -1.97 -7.38 -26.70
CA TYR A 392 -1.38 -7.91 -25.47
C TYR A 392 -1.30 -9.45 -25.48
N ASP A 393 -2.31 -10.15 -25.99
CA ASP A 393 -2.30 -11.61 -26.12
C ASP A 393 -1.22 -12.08 -27.09
N GLU A 394 -1.05 -11.38 -28.22
CA GLU A 394 0.04 -11.65 -29.16
C GLU A 394 1.42 -11.36 -28.53
N PHE A 395 1.53 -10.29 -27.75
CA PHE A 395 2.74 -9.93 -27.02
C PHE A 395 3.11 -10.99 -25.97
N VAL A 396 2.14 -11.47 -25.17
CA VAL A 396 2.31 -12.58 -24.23
C VAL A 396 2.74 -13.85 -24.96
N ARG A 397 2.13 -14.15 -26.11
CA ARG A 397 2.48 -15.34 -26.90
C ARG A 397 3.94 -15.33 -27.37
N ILE A 398 4.48 -14.16 -27.68
CA ILE A 398 5.86 -13.98 -28.18
C ILE A 398 6.87 -13.96 -27.02
N ALA A 399 6.57 -13.22 -25.94
CA ALA A 399 7.50 -12.97 -24.85
C ALA A 399 7.46 -14.02 -23.72
N CYS A 400 6.38 -14.80 -23.62
CA CYS A 400 6.10 -15.72 -22.53
C CYS A 400 5.75 -17.13 -23.05
N PRO A 401 6.71 -17.84 -23.69
CA PRO A 401 6.44 -19.17 -24.22
C PRO A 401 5.98 -20.12 -23.08
N PRO A 402 5.06 -21.06 -23.37
CA PRO A 402 4.64 -22.03 -22.36
C PRO A 402 5.85 -22.82 -21.84
N PRO A 403 5.84 -23.28 -20.58
CA PRO A 403 6.86 -24.20 -20.10
C PRO A 403 6.88 -25.41 -21.03
N VAL A 404 8.06 -25.73 -21.54
CA VAL A 404 8.27 -26.90 -22.42
C VAL A 404 8.10 -28.13 -21.54
N GLU A 405 7.12 -28.98 -21.89
CA GLU A 405 6.81 -30.25 -21.19
C GLU A 405 7.99 -31.23 -21.16
#